data_AF-A0A383ASY9-F1
#
_entry.id   AF-A0A383ASY9-F1
#
_cell.length_a   1.000
_cell.length_b   1.000
_cell.length_c   1.000
_cell.angle_alpha   90.00
_cell.angle_beta   90.00
_cell.angle_gamma   90.00
#
_symmetry.space_group_name_H-M   'P 1'
#
loop_
_entity.id
_entity.type
_entity.pdbx_description
1 polymer ?
#
loop_
_entity_poly.entity_id
_entity_poly.type
_entity_poly.pdbx_seq_one_letter_code
_entity_poly.pdbx_strand_id
1 'polypeptide(L)'
;ALETTRKIVPELRKSCDMVIAISHLNITDNEEILKKVSGIDILLDPYSRSGNKPVWVTEGEYVAWHGKTPMIRIDGQGSRVAICEMYFPRTGDVEEDYAIYDYPLEPQIIDHPVISQIAKGNRAAANKDPQKPTLFEDLFLGALTCGACHEEQQKFWKSTTHSKAYASLTKTEDHLNYECIECHTLGYGLSYVEPEKVGEFTEVQCESCHGVNAKHAEDPARQRLGQVKE
;
A
#
# COMPACT_ATOMS: atom_id res chain seq x y z
N ALA A 1 -28.55 -10.78 0.12
CA ALA A 1 -27.28 -11.01 -0.60
C ALA A 1 -27.32 -12.30 -1.41
N LEU A 2 -27.38 -13.48 -0.77
CA LEU A 2 -27.35 -14.78 -1.44
C LEU A 2 -28.31 -14.93 -2.64
N GLU A 3 -29.58 -14.58 -2.48
CA GLU A 3 -30.57 -14.67 -3.57
C GLU A 3 -30.21 -13.75 -4.75
N THR A 4 -29.75 -12.53 -4.47
CA THR A 4 -29.28 -11.58 -5.47
C THR A 4 -28.06 -12.13 -6.21
N THR A 5 -27.07 -12.65 -5.48
CA THR A 5 -25.86 -13.25 -6.05
C THR A 5 -26.20 -14.43 -6.96
N ARG A 6 -27.13 -15.31 -6.55
CA ARG A 6 -27.63 -16.43 -7.36
C ARG A 6 -28.23 -15.99 -8.70
N LYS A 7 -28.86 -14.80 -8.74
CA LYS A 7 -29.47 -14.27 -9.97
C LYS A 7 -28.45 -13.58 -10.87
N ILE A 8 -27.53 -12.81 -10.28
CA ILE A 8 -26.62 -11.95 -11.04
C ILE A 8 -25.41 -12.73 -11.59
N VAL A 9 -24.80 -13.62 -10.81
CA VAL A 9 -23.55 -14.30 -11.21
C VAL A 9 -23.70 -15.09 -12.52
N PRO A 10 -24.78 -15.87 -12.73
CA PRO A 10 -24.97 -16.57 -14.01
C PRO A 10 -25.15 -15.61 -15.21
N GLU A 11 -25.76 -14.44 -15.00
CA GLU A 11 -25.91 -13.44 -16.07
C GLU A 11 -24.57 -12.78 -16.40
N LEU A 12 -23.77 -12.44 -15.39
CA LEU A 12 -22.42 -11.89 -15.60
C LEU A 12 -21.51 -12.86 -16.36
N ARG A 13 -21.58 -14.16 -16.05
CA ARG A 13 -20.78 -15.19 -16.75
C ARG A 13 -21.10 -15.35 -18.23
N LYS A 14 -22.23 -14.82 -18.72
CA LYS A 14 -22.52 -14.79 -20.16
C LYS A 14 -21.68 -13.75 -20.91
N SER A 15 -21.18 -12.74 -20.20
CA SER A 15 -20.48 -11.59 -20.78
C SER A 15 -19.08 -11.33 -20.20
N CYS A 16 -18.71 -12.04 -19.14
CA CYS A 16 -17.46 -11.83 -18.42
C CYS A 16 -16.70 -13.14 -18.26
N ASP A 17 -15.40 -13.10 -18.56
CA ASP A 17 -14.49 -14.22 -18.30
C ASP A 17 -14.21 -14.38 -16.79
N MET A 18 -14.27 -13.29 -16.03
CA MET A 18 -14.01 -13.25 -14.59
C MET A 18 -15.09 -12.51 -13.80
N VAL A 19 -15.43 -13.02 -12.62
CA VAL A 19 -16.37 -12.45 -11.66
C VAL A 19 -15.69 -12.33 -10.30
N ILE A 20 -15.40 -11.08 -9.92
CA ILE A 20 -14.89 -10.72 -8.60
C ILE A 20 -16.05 -10.21 -7.75
N ALA A 21 -16.31 -10.87 -6.63
CA ALA A 21 -17.29 -10.44 -5.64
C ALA A 21 -16.59 -9.58 -4.57
N ILE A 22 -17.04 -8.34 -4.38
CA ILE A 22 -16.61 -7.49 -3.26
C ILE A 22 -17.73 -7.44 -2.25
N SER A 23 -17.51 -8.00 -1.06
CA SER A 23 -18.58 -8.26 -0.09
C SER A 23 -18.31 -7.59 1.26
N HIS A 24 -19.25 -6.76 1.71
CA HIS A 24 -19.23 -6.18 3.06
C HIS A 24 -20.22 -6.90 3.97
N LEU A 25 -20.19 -8.24 3.98
CA LEU A 25 -21.04 -9.11 4.78
C LEU A 25 -20.22 -9.81 5.85
N ASN A 26 -20.88 -10.46 6.81
CA ASN A 26 -20.18 -11.32 7.76
C ASN A 26 -19.56 -12.52 7.03
N ILE A 27 -18.46 -13.03 7.58
CA ILE A 27 -17.74 -14.19 7.04
C ILE A 27 -18.66 -15.40 6.78
N THR A 28 -19.60 -15.70 7.69
CA THR A 28 -20.53 -16.82 7.54
C THR A 28 -21.45 -16.67 6.33
N ASP A 29 -21.86 -15.45 6.01
CA ASP A 29 -22.71 -15.16 4.85
C ASP A 29 -21.89 -15.27 3.56
N ASN A 30 -20.63 -14.82 3.57
CA ASN A 30 -19.70 -14.99 2.45
C ASN A 30 -19.43 -16.48 2.17
N GLU A 31 -19.16 -17.26 3.21
CA GLU A 31 -18.99 -18.71 3.06
C GLU A 31 -20.26 -19.38 2.53
N GLU A 32 -21.44 -18.98 2.99
CA GLU A 32 -22.70 -19.51 2.50
C GLU A 32 -22.89 -19.19 1.01
N ILE A 33 -22.54 -17.97 0.57
CA ILE A 33 -22.55 -17.58 -0.84
C ILE A 33 -21.62 -18.48 -1.65
N LEU A 34 -20.36 -18.64 -1.23
CA LEU A 34 -19.38 -19.45 -1.96
C LEU A 34 -19.75 -20.94 -1.98
N LYS A 35 -20.40 -21.45 -0.94
CA LYS A 35 -20.92 -22.83 -0.89
C LYS A 35 -22.11 -23.05 -1.85
N LYS A 36 -22.89 -22.00 -2.13
CA LYS A 36 -24.19 -22.12 -2.81
C LYS A 36 -24.26 -21.50 -4.20
N VAL A 37 -23.28 -20.69 -4.58
CA VAL A 37 -23.23 -19.97 -5.85
C VAL A 37 -21.90 -20.24 -6.53
N SER A 38 -21.96 -21.05 -7.60
CA SER A 38 -20.81 -21.23 -8.48
C SER A 38 -20.67 -20.04 -9.44
N GLY A 39 -19.47 -19.89 -10.00
CA GLY A 39 -19.18 -18.82 -10.97
C GLY A 39 -18.68 -17.52 -10.34
N ILE A 40 -18.33 -17.50 -9.05
CA ILE A 40 -17.47 -16.46 -8.46
C ILE A 40 -16.03 -16.96 -8.56
N ASP A 41 -15.14 -16.19 -9.18
CA ASP A 41 -13.72 -16.57 -9.25
C ASP A 41 -12.98 -16.16 -7.98
N ILE A 42 -13.26 -14.97 -7.45
CA ILE A 42 -12.61 -14.41 -6.27
C ILE A 42 -13.65 -13.69 -5.41
N LEU A 43 -13.56 -13.83 -4.10
CA LEU A 43 -14.31 -13.01 -3.15
C LEU A 43 -13.36 -12.15 -2.32
N LEU A 44 -13.51 -10.83 -2.37
CA LEU A 44 -12.84 -9.87 -1.51
C LEU A 44 -13.76 -9.52 -0.33
N ASP A 45 -13.30 -9.83 0.87
CA ASP A 45 -13.97 -9.54 2.14
C ASP A 45 -13.17 -8.49 2.94
N PRO A 46 -13.42 -7.18 2.70
CA PRO A 46 -12.85 -6.11 3.52
C PRO A 46 -13.52 -5.98 4.90
N TYR A 47 -14.53 -6.80 5.24
CA TYR A 47 -15.26 -6.68 6.49
C TYR A 47 -14.63 -7.51 7.61
N SER A 48 -13.50 -7.03 8.11
CA SER A 48 -12.84 -7.62 9.29
C SER A 48 -13.38 -7.06 10.59
N ARG A 49 -14.63 -7.41 10.90
CA ARG A 49 -15.28 -7.08 12.18
C ARG A 49 -16.06 -8.25 12.76
N SER A 50 -16.11 -8.31 14.08
CA SER A 50 -17.01 -9.16 14.85
C SER A 50 -17.92 -8.24 15.67
N GLY A 51 -19.14 -8.03 15.15
CA GLY A 51 -20.03 -6.97 15.64
C GLY A 51 -19.34 -5.60 15.58
N ASN A 52 -19.25 -4.92 16.73
CA ASN A 52 -18.64 -3.60 16.81
C ASN A 52 -17.12 -3.62 17.01
N LYS A 53 -16.47 -4.78 17.08
CA LYS A 53 -15.01 -4.86 17.28
C LYS A 53 -14.31 -5.14 15.94
N PRO A 54 -13.24 -4.41 15.61
CA PRO A 54 -12.36 -4.83 14.52
C PRO A 54 -11.73 -6.18 14.90
N VAL A 55 -11.59 -7.05 13.91
CA VAL A 55 -10.91 -8.33 14.03
C VAL A 55 -9.60 -8.22 13.28
N TRP A 56 -8.52 -8.62 13.92
CA TRP A 56 -7.24 -8.84 13.28
C TRP A 56 -7.26 -10.24 12.69
N VAL A 57 -6.98 -10.34 11.39
CA VAL A 57 -6.83 -11.60 10.69
C VAL A 57 -5.47 -12.16 11.06
N THR A 58 -5.44 -13.42 11.51
CA THR A 58 -4.18 -14.06 11.89
C THR A 58 -3.33 -14.28 10.65
N GLU A 59 -2.01 -14.22 10.80
CA GLU A 59 -1.07 -14.57 9.74
C GLU A 59 -1.39 -15.98 9.19
N GLY A 60 -1.57 -16.09 7.88
CA GLY A 60 -2.01 -17.32 7.20
C GLY A 60 -3.52 -17.51 7.06
N GLU A 61 -4.36 -16.66 7.68
CA GLU A 61 -5.83 -16.71 7.56
C GLU A 61 -6.40 -15.65 6.59
N TYR A 62 -5.53 -14.93 5.87
CA TYR A 62 -5.95 -13.93 4.87
C TYR A 62 -6.64 -14.56 3.67
N VAL A 63 -6.48 -15.86 3.46
CA VAL A 63 -7.06 -16.57 2.32
C VAL A 63 -7.78 -17.81 2.81
N ALA A 64 -9.09 -17.85 2.61
CA ALA A 64 -9.90 -19.03 2.85
C ALA A 64 -10.36 -19.62 1.52
N TRP A 65 -10.01 -20.88 1.26
CA TRP A 65 -10.33 -21.55 0.00
C TRP A 65 -11.69 -22.23 0.03
N HIS A 66 -12.52 -21.94 -0.97
CA HIS A 66 -13.81 -22.58 -1.20
C HIS A 66 -13.78 -23.31 -2.54
N GLY A 67 -13.28 -24.55 -2.53
CA GLY A 67 -12.96 -25.26 -3.77
C GLY A 67 -11.83 -24.53 -4.50
N LYS A 68 -12.09 -24.05 -5.72
CA LYS A 68 -11.13 -23.26 -6.52
C LYS A 68 -11.26 -21.74 -6.31
N THR A 69 -12.19 -21.28 -5.47
CA THR A 69 -12.47 -19.86 -5.28
C THR A 69 -11.81 -19.36 -3.99
N PRO A 70 -10.79 -18.47 -4.06
CA PRO A 70 -10.25 -17.82 -2.88
C PRO A 70 -11.21 -16.76 -2.33
N MET A 71 -11.39 -16.77 -1.02
CA MET A 71 -11.91 -15.66 -0.24
C MET A 71 -10.74 -14.93 0.43
N ILE A 72 -10.45 -13.71 -0.05
CA ILE A 72 -9.34 -12.88 0.43
C ILE A 72 -9.87 -11.90 1.46
N ARG A 73 -9.26 -11.91 2.64
CA ARG A 73 -9.62 -11.12 3.82
C ARG A 73 -8.44 -10.23 4.20
N ILE A 74 -8.74 -8.99 4.57
CA ILE A 74 -7.72 -8.02 5.00
C ILE A 74 -8.07 -7.46 6.37
N ASP A 75 -7.06 -7.03 7.13
CA ASP A 75 -7.28 -6.42 8.43
C ASP A 75 -8.19 -5.18 8.37
N GLY A 76 -8.88 -4.94 9.48
CA GLY A 76 -9.71 -3.75 9.64
C GLY A 76 -8.90 -2.46 9.72
N GLN A 77 -9.58 -1.33 9.52
CA GLN A 77 -9.05 0.03 9.75
C GLN A 77 -7.92 0.48 8.80
N GLY A 78 -7.66 -0.25 7.71
CA GLY A 78 -6.61 0.13 6.76
C GLY A 78 -5.21 0.02 7.38
N SER A 79 -5.01 -0.93 8.30
CA SER A 79 -3.70 -1.23 8.86
C SER A 79 -2.82 -2.06 7.93
N ARG A 80 -3.38 -2.59 6.85
CA ARG A 80 -2.67 -3.38 5.84
C ARG A 80 -3.20 -3.09 4.44
N VAL A 81 -2.35 -3.32 3.43
CA VAL A 81 -2.72 -3.43 2.02
C VAL A 81 -2.43 -4.85 1.57
N ALA A 82 -3.41 -5.50 0.94
CA ALA A 82 -3.19 -6.79 0.29
C ALA A 82 -2.99 -6.60 -1.21
N ILE A 83 -1.96 -7.25 -1.73
CA ILE A 83 -1.68 -7.41 -3.15
C ILE A 83 -1.96 -8.87 -3.49
N CYS A 84 -2.86 -9.09 -4.42
CA CYS A 84 -3.17 -10.42 -4.93
C CYS A 84 -2.73 -10.50 -6.38
N GLU A 85 -1.64 -11.21 -6.60
CA GLU A 85 -1.14 -11.56 -7.92
C GLU A 85 -1.69 -12.91 -8.31
N MET A 86 -2.33 -12.96 -9.47
CA MET A 86 -3.00 -14.17 -9.96
C MET A 86 -2.61 -14.41 -11.40
N TYR A 87 -2.19 -15.64 -11.68
CA TYR A 87 -1.94 -16.09 -13.04
C TYR A 87 -3.20 -16.76 -13.61
N PHE A 88 -3.67 -16.23 -14.74
CA PHE A 88 -4.83 -16.76 -15.46
C PHE A 88 -4.38 -17.37 -16.80
N PRO A 89 -4.16 -18.69 -16.89
CA PRO A 89 -3.94 -19.32 -18.18
C PRO A 89 -5.22 -19.23 -19.03
N ARG A 90 -5.07 -19.07 -20.35
CA ARG A 90 -6.18 -18.97 -21.32
C ARG A 90 -7.15 -20.17 -21.31
N THR A 91 -6.78 -21.27 -20.64
CA THR A 91 -7.61 -22.45 -20.43
C THR A 91 -8.71 -22.24 -19.39
N GLY A 92 -8.70 -21.13 -18.64
CA GLY A 92 -9.77 -20.73 -17.72
C GLY A 92 -9.74 -21.42 -16.36
N ASP A 93 -8.79 -22.32 -16.13
CA ASP A 93 -8.45 -22.81 -14.80
C ASP A 93 -7.43 -21.86 -14.17
N VAL A 94 -7.79 -21.17 -13.09
CA VAL A 94 -6.77 -20.59 -12.21
C VAL A 94 -5.98 -21.78 -11.66
N GLU A 95 -4.79 -22.03 -12.19
CA GLU A 95 -3.83 -22.90 -11.51
C GLU A 95 -3.53 -22.28 -10.14
N GLU A 96 -3.19 -23.10 -9.16
CA GLU A 96 -2.91 -22.69 -7.76
C GLU A 96 -1.69 -21.77 -7.61
N ASP A 97 -1.33 -21.02 -8.66
CA ASP A 97 -0.21 -20.10 -8.75
C ASP A 97 -0.74 -18.67 -8.51
N TYR A 98 -0.91 -18.36 -7.23
CA TYR A 98 -1.22 -17.02 -6.74
C TYR A 98 -0.20 -16.63 -5.68
N ALA A 99 0.18 -15.37 -5.69
CA ALA A 99 0.94 -14.76 -4.62
C ALA A 99 0.05 -13.71 -3.95
N ILE A 100 -0.26 -13.94 -2.68
CA ILE A 100 -0.96 -12.94 -1.86
C ILE A 100 0.06 -12.40 -0.87
N TYR A 101 0.34 -11.12 -1.02
CA TYR A 101 1.19 -10.35 -0.15
C TYR A 101 0.32 -9.44 0.69
N ASP A 102 0.55 -9.40 1.99
CA ASP A 102 -0.06 -8.43 2.87
C ASP A 102 1.02 -7.55 3.50
N TYR A 103 0.95 -6.26 3.22
CA TYR A 103 1.91 -5.29 3.73
C TYR A 103 1.27 -4.52 4.88
N PRO A 104 1.80 -4.61 6.12
CA PRO A 104 1.37 -3.71 7.17
C PRO A 104 1.69 -2.28 6.76
N LEU A 105 0.68 -1.40 6.91
CA LEU A 105 0.89 0.03 6.76
C LEU A 105 1.52 0.57 8.04
N GLU A 106 2.82 0.31 8.18
CA GLU A 106 3.60 0.77 9.33
C GLU A 106 3.75 2.31 9.33
N PRO A 107 4.01 2.94 10.49
CA PRO A 107 4.17 4.40 10.59
C PRO A 107 5.23 5.03 9.67
N GLN A 108 6.17 4.23 9.15
CA GLN A 108 7.22 4.62 8.22
C GLN A 108 6.67 4.88 6.80
N ILE A 109 5.49 4.31 6.47
CA ILE A 109 4.78 4.65 5.25
C ILE A 109 4.10 6.00 5.46
N ILE A 110 4.64 7.03 4.81
CA ILE A 110 4.17 8.39 4.99
C ILE A 110 2.78 8.59 4.37
N ASP A 111 1.96 9.42 5.02
CA ASP A 111 0.65 9.76 4.49
C ASP A 111 0.78 10.41 3.09
N HIS A 112 0.02 9.89 2.13
CA HIS A 112 -0.04 10.50 0.81
C HIS A 112 -0.61 11.94 0.91
N PRO A 113 0.08 12.99 0.41
CA PRO A 113 -0.27 14.38 0.67
C PRO A 113 -1.71 14.74 0.31
N VAL A 114 -2.22 14.20 -0.80
CA VAL A 114 -3.61 14.41 -1.25
C VAL A 114 -4.60 13.77 -0.27
N ILE A 115 -4.32 12.57 0.23
CA ILE A 115 -5.20 11.85 1.15
C ILE A 115 -5.24 12.57 2.51
N SER A 116 -4.10 13.08 3.00
CA SER A 116 -4.06 13.90 4.21
C SER A 116 -4.92 15.16 4.10
N GLN A 117 -4.98 15.79 2.92
CA GLN A 117 -5.84 16.96 2.70
C GLN A 117 -7.32 16.57 2.67
N ILE A 118 -7.66 15.47 2.01
CA ILE A 118 -9.04 14.94 2.00
C ILE A 118 -9.50 14.59 3.42
N ALA A 119 -8.66 13.94 4.22
CA ALA A 119 -8.96 13.60 5.61
C ALA A 119 -9.22 14.84 6.48
N LYS A 120 -8.58 15.98 6.17
CA LYS A 120 -8.83 17.30 6.80
C LYS A 120 -10.08 18.01 6.28
N GLY A 121 -10.83 17.40 5.36
CA GLY A 121 -12.05 17.95 4.76
C GLY A 121 -11.83 18.81 3.52
N ASN A 122 -10.60 18.91 3.02
CA ASN A 122 -10.30 19.67 1.82
C ASN A 122 -10.65 18.86 0.55
N ARG A 123 -11.10 19.55 -0.50
CA ARG A 123 -11.33 18.91 -1.80
C ARG A 123 -9.99 18.75 -2.53
N ALA A 124 -9.66 17.51 -2.90
CA ALA A 124 -8.59 17.25 -3.85
C ALA A 124 -9.07 17.55 -5.26
N ALA A 125 -8.19 18.12 -6.09
CA ALA A 125 -8.42 18.16 -7.52
C ALA A 125 -8.42 16.71 -8.07
N ALA A 126 -9.36 16.39 -8.96
CA ALA A 126 -9.33 15.12 -9.65
C ALA A 126 -8.03 15.00 -10.47
N ASN A 127 -7.36 13.85 -10.40
CA ASN A 127 -6.28 13.56 -11.35
C ASN A 127 -6.90 13.47 -12.76
N LYS A 128 -6.61 14.45 -13.61
CA LYS A 128 -7.15 14.54 -14.98
C LYS A 128 -6.50 13.54 -15.92
N ASP A 129 -5.36 13.00 -15.53
CA ASP A 129 -4.63 11.96 -16.27
C ASP A 129 -4.26 10.83 -15.30
N PRO A 130 -5.16 9.85 -15.08
CA PRO A 130 -4.92 8.77 -14.13
C PRO A 130 -3.73 7.88 -14.51
N GLN A 131 -3.22 7.96 -15.75
CA GLN A 131 -2.02 7.21 -16.18
C GLN A 131 -0.73 7.92 -15.83
N LYS A 132 -0.77 9.24 -15.56
CA LYS A 132 0.39 10.00 -15.12
C LYS A 132 0.35 10.21 -13.61
N PRO A 133 1.35 9.73 -12.86
CA PRO A 133 1.44 10.03 -11.44
C PRO A 133 1.61 11.53 -11.22
N THR A 134 0.89 12.06 -10.24
CA THR A 134 1.09 13.44 -9.79
C THR A 134 2.26 13.44 -8.81
N LEU A 135 3.39 14.02 -9.24
CA LEU A 135 4.59 14.09 -8.42
C LEU A 135 4.64 15.39 -7.59
N PHE A 136 5.26 15.33 -6.42
CA PHE A 136 5.44 16.43 -5.48
C PHE A 136 6.93 16.79 -5.41
N GLU A 137 7.36 17.70 -6.28
CA GLU A 137 8.78 18.05 -6.45
C GLU A 137 9.40 18.65 -5.17
N ASP A 138 8.69 19.53 -4.47
CA ASP A 138 9.21 20.25 -3.29
C ASP A 138 8.73 19.64 -1.94
N LEU A 139 8.28 18.38 -1.92
CA LEU A 139 7.70 17.80 -0.70
C LEU A 139 8.73 17.53 0.39
N PHE A 140 9.93 17.13 -0.03
CA PHE A 140 11.02 16.72 0.85
C PHE A 140 12.11 17.79 0.87
N LEU A 141 12.73 17.97 2.03
CA LEU A 141 13.87 18.88 2.23
C LEU A 141 15.21 18.16 2.03
N GLY A 142 15.23 16.87 2.37
CA GLY A 142 16.40 16.00 2.29
C GLY A 142 17.36 16.11 3.47
N ALA A 143 18.14 15.04 3.66
CA ALA A 143 19.06 14.88 4.79
C ALA A 143 20.17 15.94 4.84
N LEU A 144 20.58 16.48 3.68
CA LEU A 144 21.57 17.56 3.61
C LEU A 144 21.01 18.86 4.19
N THR A 145 19.80 19.24 3.81
CA THR A 145 19.10 20.42 4.32
C THR A 145 18.84 20.30 5.82
N CYS A 146 18.35 19.14 6.27
CA CYS A 146 18.14 18.86 7.69
C CYS A 146 19.43 19.00 8.51
N GLY A 147 20.55 18.49 8.00
CA GLY A 147 21.85 18.53 8.68
C GLY A 147 22.45 19.93 8.87
N ALA A 148 21.97 20.95 8.15
CA ALA A 148 22.42 22.33 8.34
C ALA A 148 22.02 22.89 9.72
N CYS A 149 20.91 22.40 10.30
CA CYS A 149 20.46 22.77 11.64
C CYS A 149 20.52 21.60 12.65
N HIS A 150 20.50 20.36 12.18
CA HIS A 150 20.46 19.14 12.99
C HIS A 150 21.74 18.29 12.82
N GLU A 151 22.90 18.89 13.11
CA GLU A 151 24.19 18.25 12.85
C GLU A 151 24.38 16.94 13.64
N GLU A 152 24.00 16.90 14.91
CA GLU A 152 24.14 15.71 15.75
C GLU A 152 23.25 14.57 15.27
N GLN A 153 22.00 14.87 14.91
CA GLN A 153 21.06 13.89 14.35
C GLN A 153 21.53 13.41 12.97
N GLN A 154 22.09 14.30 12.15
CA GLN A 154 22.66 13.90 10.86
C GLN A 154 23.88 12.98 11.04
N LYS A 155 24.75 13.26 12.02
CA LYS A 155 25.88 12.37 12.38
C LYS A 155 25.38 11.00 12.84
N PHE A 156 24.35 10.98 13.69
CA PHE A 156 23.71 9.74 14.10
C PHE A 156 23.14 8.97 12.89
N TRP A 157 22.34 9.62 12.06
CA TRP A 157 21.75 9.01 10.85
C TRP A 157 22.82 8.40 9.94
N LYS A 158 23.93 9.10 9.68
CA LYS A 158 25.08 8.60 8.89
C LYS A 158 25.72 7.32 9.46
N SER A 159 25.52 7.03 10.74
CA SER A 159 26.00 5.79 11.36
C SER A 159 25.04 4.61 11.16
N THR A 160 23.77 4.87 10.82
CA THR A 160 22.72 3.85 10.65
C THR A 160 22.79 3.16 9.30
N THR A 161 22.12 2.01 9.19
CA THR A 161 21.92 1.30 7.92
C THR A 161 21.08 2.09 6.92
N HIS A 162 20.13 2.90 7.39
CA HIS A 162 19.25 3.73 6.55
C HIS A 162 20.02 4.71 5.67
N SER A 163 21.12 5.28 6.19
CA SER A 163 22.01 6.17 5.40
C SER A 163 22.83 5.47 4.30
N LYS A 164 22.69 4.15 4.17
CA LYS A 164 23.43 3.30 3.20
C LYS A 164 22.50 2.33 2.47
N ALA A 165 21.19 2.51 2.59
CA ALA A 165 20.18 1.64 2.01
C ALA A 165 20.26 1.62 0.48
N TYR A 166 20.26 2.75 -0.21
CA TYR A 166 20.36 2.77 -1.67
C TYR A 166 21.73 2.30 -2.13
N ALA A 167 22.79 2.74 -1.44
CA ALA A 167 24.14 2.26 -1.70
C ALA A 167 24.28 0.72 -1.60
N SER A 168 23.49 0.02 -0.77
CA SER A 168 23.52 -1.44 -0.74
C SER A 168 22.97 -2.07 -2.03
N LEU A 169 21.92 -1.49 -2.63
CA LEU A 169 21.33 -1.98 -3.88
C LEU A 169 22.28 -1.81 -5.07
N THR A 170 23.07 -0.73 -5.09
CA THR A 170 24.05 -0.53 -6.18
C THR A 170 25.12 -1.61 -6.21
N LYS A 171 25.41 -2.27 -5.08
CA LYS A 171 26.41 -3.34 -5.00
C LYS A 171 25.92 -4.67 -5.56
N THR A 172 24.61 -4.89 -5.53
CA THR A 172 23.96 -6.11 -6.04
C THR A 172 23.29 -5.88 -7.39
N GLU A 173 23.40 -4.67 -7.94
CA GLU A 173 22.75 -4.22 -9.18
C GLU A 173 21.22 -4.13 -9.09
N ASP A 174 20.63 -4.23 -7.90
CA ASP A 174 19.18 -4.16 -7.64
C ASP A 174 18.63 -2.72 -7.59
N HIS A 175 19.48 -1.71 -7.78
CA HIS A 175 19.12 -0.29 -7.73
C HIS A 175 18.11 0.16 -8.80
N LEU A 176 17.79 -0.69 -9.77
CA LEU A 176 16.71 -0.48 -10.75
C LEU A 176 15.45 -1.33 -10.48
N ASN A 177 15.48 -2.16 -9.43
CA ASN A 177 14.33 -2.96 -9.04
C ASN A 177 13.32 -2.09 -8.29
N TYR A 178 12.12 -1.96 -8.87
CA TYR A 178 11.02 -1.18 -8.33
C TYR A 178 10.60 -1.64 -6.92
N GLU A 179 10.69 -2.94 -6.63
CA GLU A 179 10.37 -3.50 -5.30
C GLU A 179 11.40 -3.10 -4.24
N CYS A 180 12.65 -2.87 -4.63
CA CYS A 180 13.71 -2.50 -3.71
C CYS A 180 13.73 -0.99 -3.42
N ILE A 181 13.45 -0.17 -4.45
CA ILE A 181 13.55 1.29 -4.35
C ILE A 181 12.53 1.88 -3.41
N GLU A 182 11.34 1.30 -3.32
CA GLU A 182 10.28 1.73 -2.40
C GLU A 182 10.77 1.87 -0.96
N CYS A 183 11.59 0.93 -0.49
CA CYS A 183 12.09 0.90 0.88
C CYS A 183 13.50 1.46 1.04
N HIS A 184 14.30 1.55 -0.03
CA HIS A 184 15.72 1.93 0.05
C HIS A 184 16.00 3.39 -0.30
N THR A 185 14.96 4.16 -0.60
CA THR A 185 15.05 5.57 -0.98
C THR A 185 14.02 6.41 -0.25
N LEU A 186 14.07 7.72 -0.44
CA LEU A 186 13.01 8.64 -0.03
C LEU A 186 12.05 8.91 -1.20
N GLY A 187 10.78 9.18 -0.96
CA GLY A 187 9.91 9.83 -1.94
C GLY A 187 9.55 9.06 -3.21
N TYR A 188 9.87 7.77 -3.32
CA TYR A 188 9.38 6.93 -4.41
C TYR A 188 7.84 6.89 -4.42
N GLY A 189 7.23 6.98 -5.61
CA GLY A 189 5.78 7.09 -5.78
C GLY A 189 5.20 8.48 -5.49
N LEU A 190 5.98 9.38 -4.88
CA LEU A 190 5.56 10.74 -4.52
C LEU A 190 6.32 11.81 -5.28
N SER A 191 7.64 11.76 -5.33
CA SER A 191 8.48 12.77 -6.01
C SER A 191 9.12 12.22 -7.28
N TYR A 192 9.16 10.91 -7.46
CA TYR A 192 9.54 10.24 -8.70
C TYR A 192 8.94 8.82 -8.76
N VAL A 193 8.94 8.22 -9.95
CA VAL A 193 8.49 6.82 -10.17
C VAL A 193 9.48 5.99 -10.99
N GLU A 194 10.37 6.62 -11.77
CA GLU A 194 11.39 5.89 -12.50
C GLU A 194 12.65 5.70 -11.63
N PRO A 195 13.11 4.46 -11.42
CA PRO A 195 14.35 4.13 -10.71
C PRO A 195 15.57 4.94 -11.14
N GLU A 196 15.68 5.26 -12.42
CA GLU A 196 16.80 6.00 -12.98
C GLU A 196 16.81 7.47 -12.53
N LYS A 197 15.71 7.96 -11.95
CA LYS A 197 15.51 9.34 -11.51
C LYS A 197 15.57 9.53 -9.99
N VAL A 198 16.07 8.54 -9.24
CA VAL A 198 16.19 8.62 -7.77
C VAL A 198 16.90 9.92 -7.32
N GLY A 199 17.97 10.33 -8.01
CA GLY A 199 18.56 11.67 -7.83
C GLY A 199 18.97 11.99 -6.38
N GLU A 200 18.43 13.09 -5.82
CA GLU A 200 18.71 13.52 -4.45
C GLU A 200 17.97 12.70 -3.37
N PHE A 201 17.04 11.85 -3.79
CA PHE A 201 16.25 11.01 -2.92
C PHE A 201 16.93 9.67 -2.58
N THR A 202 18.23 9.51 -2.91
CA THR A 202 19.01 8.34 -2.49
C THR A 202 19.02 8.17 -0.98
N GLU A 203 19.11 6.92 -0.55
CA GLU A 203 19.09 6.49 0.85
C GLU A 203 17.74 6.69 1.54
N VAL A 204 17.55 6.00 2.67
CA VAL A 204 16.43 6.29 3.57
C VAL A 204 16.83 7.51 4.41
N GLN A 205 16.05 8.58 4.34
CA GLN A 205 16.41 9.89 4.91
C GLN A 205 15.56 10.26 6.14
N CYS A 206 15.77 11.47 6.68
CA CYS A 206 15.13 11.94 7.90
C CYS A 206 13.60 11.89 7.82
N GLU A 207 13.04 12.31 6.68
CA GLU A 207 11.59 12.40 6.48
C GLU A 207 10.87 11.03 6.44
N SER A 208 11.58 9.93 6.19
CA SER A 208 11.01 8.58 6.27
C SER A 208 10.56 8.22 7.69
N CYS A 209 11.17 8.83 8.71
CA CYS A 209 10.80 8.62 10.11
C CYS A 209 10.05 9.82 10.71
N HIS A 210 10.49 11.04 10.40
CA HIS A 210 9.97 12.28 11.00
C HIS A 210 8.74 12.84 10.27
N GLY A 211 8.40 12.28 9.10
CA GLY A 211 7.39 12.80 8.18
C GLY A 211 7.91 13.97 7.35
N VAL A 212 7.04 14.52 6.52
CA VAL A 212 7.37 15.61 5.57
C VAL A 212 6.82 16.96 6.04
N ASN A 213 7.65 17.99 5.91
CA ASN A 213 7.21 19.39 6.08
C ASN A 213 8.16 20.33 5.33
N ALA A 214 7.87 20.58 4.06
CA ALA A 214 8.66 21.47 3.19
C ALA A 214 8.87 22.88 3.74
N LYS A 215 8.00 23.37 4.63
CA LYS A 215 8.12 24.69 5.25
C LYS A 215 8.92 24.70 6.54
N HIS A 216 9.41 23.54 7.01
CA HIS A 216 10.15 23.44 8.25
C HIS A 216 11.41 24.32 8.24
N ALA A 217 12.15 24.31 7.13
CA ALA A 217 13.36 25.12 6.99
C ALA A 217 13.11 26.64 7.05
N GLU A 218 11.90 27.10 6.73
CA GLU A 218 11.53 28.52 6.72
C GLU A 218 11.11 29.04 8.11
N ASP A 219 10.33 28.27 8.86
CA ASP A 219 9.88 28.62 10.23
C ASP A 219 9.88 27.37 11.14
N PRO A 220 11.06 26.91 11.61
CA PRO A 220 11.18 25.65 12.36
C PRO A 220 10.34 25.60 13.63
N ALA A 221 10.10 26.76 14.26
CA ALA A 221 9.37 26.85 15.52
C ALA A 221 7.88 26.55 15.34
N ARG A 222 7.28 27.01 14.23
CA ARG A 222 5.86 26.81 13.91
C ARG A 222 5.60 25.60 13.02
N GLN A 223 6.52 25.27 12.13
CA GLN A 223 6.40 24.19 11.15
C GLN A 223 7.09 22.93 11.67
N ARG A 224 6.64 22.37 12.78
CA ARG A 224 7.31 21.23 13.42
C ARG A 224 7.15 19.94 12.61
N LEU A 225 8.15 19.08 12.71
CA LEU A 225 8.10 17.69 12.25
C LEU A 225 7.69 16.75 13.39
N GLY A 226 7.32 15.51 13.05
CA GLY A 226 7.00 14.47 14.00
C GLY A 226 8.22 14.11 14.85
N GLN A 227 8.01 13.88 16.15
CA GLN A 227 9.02 13.29 17.01
C GLN A 227 8.97 11.78 16.87
N VAL A 228 10.11 11.18 16.52
CA VAL A 228 10.29 9.73 16.56
C VAL A 228 10.78 9.38 17.95
N LYS A 229 10.14 8.42 18.61
CA LYS A 229 10.62 7.89 19.89
C LYS A 229 11.77 6.93 19.60
N GLU A 230 12.90 7.12 20.28
CA GLU A 230 13.96 6.12 20.39
C GLU A 230 13.47 4.86 21.11
#